data_AF-A0A494STA8-F1
#
_entry.id   AF-A0A494STA8-F1
#
_cell.length_a   1.000
_cell.length_b   1.000
_cell.length_c   1.000
_cell.angle_alpha   90.00
_cell.angle_beta   90.00
_cell.angle_gamma   90.00
#
_symmetry.space_group_name_H-M   'P 1'
#
loop_
_entity.id
_entity.type
_entity.pdbx_description
1 polymer ?
#
loop_
_entity_poly.entity_id
_entity_poly.type
_entity_poly.pdbx_seq_one_letter_code
_entity_poly.pdbx_strand_id
1 'polypeptide(L)'
;MRPTLISAVAVIALIALSGCSSDSGSEASSANADVCTQFAAAHDDLTELSAAGPVDGDVDKWTADKDAAIAKFTPLADQASGDVQSAIQSLTAALPQDSLELAEPGSESGQAFVDNSAAVASSCESDGTAITLAEFPLQAF
;
A
#
# COMPACT_ATOMS: atom_id res chain seq x y z
N MET A 1 33.97 -39.78 -29.92
CA MET A 1 34.00 -39.75 -28.44
C MET A 1 34.02 -38.30 -27.98
N ARG A 2 32.91 -37.81 -27.45
CA ARG A 2 32.80 -36.56 -26.68
C ARG A 2 31.74 -36.83 -25.62
N PRO A 3 32.09 -36.90 -24.33
CA PRO A 3 31.11 -36.97 -23.26
C PRO A 3 30.76 -35.54 -22.83
N THR A 4 29.47 -35.19 -22.87
CA THR A 4 28.94 -34.06 -22.10
C THR A 4 27.94 -34.64 -21.12
N LEU A 5 28.34 -34.63 -19.86
CA LEU A 5 27.61 -35.09 -18.70
C LEU A 5 27.13 -33.87 -17.90
N ILE A 6 25.88 -33.99 -17.41
CA ILE A 6 25.36 -33.47 -16.13
C ILE A 6 25.04 -31.96 -16.05
N SER A 7 23.75 -31.64 -15.90
CA SER A 7 23.24 -31.20 -14.58
C SER A 7 21.71 -31.16 -14.55
N ALA A 8 21.17 -31.88 -13.56
CA ALA A 8 19.77 -31.93 -13.22
C ALA A 8 19.32 -30.60 -12.61
N VAL A 9 18.17 -30.08 -13.06
CA VAL A 9 17.42 -29.05 -12.33
C VAL A 9 16.21 -29.74 -11.74
N ALA A 10 16.30 -30.08 -10.46
CA ALA A 10 15.16 -30.40 -9.62
C ALA A 10 14.78 -29.11 -8.90
N VAL A 11 13.56 -28.59 -9.16
CA VAL A 11 12.95 -27.58 -8.30
C VAL A 11 11.48 -27.93 -8.09
N ILE A 12 11.27 -28.66 -7.00
CA ILE A 12 10.28 -28.47 -5.92
C ILE A 12 8.85 -28.12 -6.37
N ALA A 13 7.96 -29.10 -6.16
CA ALA A 13 6.51 -28.95 -6.16
C ALA A 13 6.08 -27.90 -5.12
N LEU A 14 5.33 -26.88 -5.56
CA LEU A 14 4.64 -25.96 -4.68
C LEU A 14 3.51 -26.71 -3.97
N ILE A 15 3.60 -26.68 -2.65
CA ILE A 15 2.70 -27.26 -1.67
C ILE A 15 1.34 -26.56 -1.78
N ALA A 16 0.30 -27.38 -1.86
CA ALA A 16 -1.08 -26.95 -1.72
C ALA A 16 -1.27 -26.26 -0.36
N LEU A 17 -1.71 -25.00 -0.36
CA LEU A 17 -2.29 -24.38 0.84
C LEU A 17 -3.65 -25.03 1.12
N SER A 18 -3.63 -26.14 1.84
CA SER A 18 -4.75 -26.59 2.67
C SER A 18 -4.52 -26.07 4.08
N GLY A 19 -5.13 -24.94 4.42
CA GLY A 19 -5.16 -24.36 5.75
C GLY A 19 -6.59 -24.07 6.18
N CYS A 20 -7.30 -25.13 6.54
CA CYS A 20 -8.60 -25.10 7.22
C CYS A 20 -8.37 -25.65 8.64
N SER A 21 -8.52 -24.83 9.69
CA SER A 21 -9.31 -25.19 10.90
C SER A 21 -9.33 -24.09 11.98
N SER A 22 -10.54 -23.59 12.23
CA SER A 22 -11.25 -23.49 13.51
C SER A 22 -10.69 -22.69 14.71
N ASP A 23 -11.34 -21.54 14.90
CA ASP A 23 -12.06 -21.08 16.12
C ASP A 23 -11.32 -20.26 17.20
N SER A 24 -12.02 -19.17 17.59
CA SER A 24 -11.82 -18.25 18.72
C SER A 24 -10.96 -16.99 18.48
N GLY A 25 -11.55 -15.99 17.78
CA GLY A 25 -11.09 -14.58 17.87
C GLY A 25 -11.19 -13.70 16.61
N SER A 26 -12.08 -13.97 15.64
CA SER A 26 -11.93 -13.48 14.26
C SER A 26 -12.69 -12.19 13.87
N GLU A 27 -13.16 -11.37 14.81
CA GLU A 27 -13.81 -10.10 14.46
C GLU A 27 -12.77 -9.02 14.10
N ALA A 28 -11.60 -9.02 14.77
CA ALA A 28 -10.54 -8.04 14.53
C ALA A 28 -9.73 -8.35 13.26
N SER A 29 -9.47 -9.64 12.98
CA SER A 29 -8.73 -10.05 11.78
C SER A 29 -9.52 -9.79 10.49
N SER A 30 -10.86 -9.87 10.54
CA SER A 30 -11.69 -9.51 9.37
C SER A 30 -11.76 -7.99 9.18
N ALA A 31 -11.87 -7.22 10.26
CA ALA A 31 -11.90 -5.76 10.20
C ALA A 31 -10.57 -5.20 9.68
N ASN A 32 -9.44 -5.70 10.16
CA ASN A 32 -8.12 -5.33 9.64
C ASN A 32 -7.94 -5.77 8.19
N ALA A 33 -8.41 -6.95 7.79
CA ALA A 33 -8.34 -7.39 6.38
C ALA A 33 -9.10 -6.44 5.44
N ASP A 34 -10.31 -6.03 5.83
CA ASP A 34 -11.11 -5.05 5.08
C ASP A 34 -10.43 -3.68 5.05
N VAL A 35 -9.83 -3.23 6.16
CA VAL A 35 -9.07 -1.98 6.22
C VAL A 35 -7.83 -2.03 5.32
N CYS A 36 -7.06 -3.11 5.35
CA CYS A 36 -5.88 -3.29 4.50
C CYS A 36 -6.24 -3.25 3.02
N THR A 37 -7.35 -3.88 2.63
CA THR A 37 -7.85 -3.84 1.25
C THR A 37 -8.29 -2.43 0.85
N GLN A 38 -8.99 -1.72 1.73
CA GLN A 38 -9.39 -0.32 1.50
C GLN A 38 -8.19 0.63 1.44
N PHE A 39 -7.17 0.38 2.27
CA PHE A 39 -5.92 1.13 2.26
C PHE A 39 -5.22 0.97 0.90
N ALA A 40 -5.09 -0.26 0.39
CA ALA A 40 -4.49 -0.50 -0.91
C ALA A 40 -5.27 0.22 -2.04
N ALA A 41 -6.60 0.13 -2.03
CA ALA A 41 -7.43 0.84 -3.01
C ALA A 41 -7.25 2.38 -2.94
N ALA A 42 -7.23 2.95 -1.74
CA ALA A 42 -7.03 4.39 -1.57
C ALA A 42 -5.61 4.84 -1.98
N HIS A 43 -4.61 4.01 -1.70
CA HIS A 43 -3.23 4.23 -2.13
C HIS A 43 -3.12 4.22 -3.66
N ASP A 44 -3.73 3.24 -4.30
CA ASP A 44 -3.71 3.09 -5.76
C ASP A 44 -4.46 4.23 -6.46
N ASP A 45 -5.61 4.65 -5.92
CA ASP A 45 -6.35 5.83 -6.39
C ASP A 45 -5.48 7.10 -6.34
N LEU A 46 -4.78 7.35 -5.22
CA LEU A 46 -3.91 8.53 -5.08
C LEU A 46 -2.69 8.45 -6.00
N THR A 47 -2.16 7.25 -6.20
CA THR A 47 -1.05 6.96 -7.12
C THR A 47 -1.46 7.26 -8.57
N GLU A 48 -2.63 6.79 -8.99
CA GLU A 48 -3.18 7.05 -10.32
C GLU A 48 -3.41 8.55 -10.55
N LEU A 49 -4.04 9.23 -9.58
CA LEU A 49 -4.23 10.69 -9.64
C LEU A 49 -2.89 11.43 -9.75
N SER A 50 -1.90 11.03 -8.96
CA SER A 50 -0.57 11.66 -8.98
C SER A 50 0.17 11.41 -10.30
N ALA A 51 -0.01 10.24 -10.91
CA ALA A 51 0.59 9.90 -12.20
C ALA A 51 -0.10 10.58 -13.39
N ALA A 52 -1.43 10.73 -13.34
CA ALA A 52 -2.21 11.37 -14.39
C ALA A 52 -1.92 12.89 -14.47
N GLY A 53 -1.66 13.52 -13.32
CA GLY A 53 -1.55 14.97 -13.23
C GLY A 53 -2.88 15.69 -13.57
N PRO A 54 -2.85 17.02 -13.71
CA PRO A 54 -4.04 17.79 -14.04
C PRO A 54 -4.51 17.54 -15.48
N VAL A 55 -5.64 16.84 -15.61
CA VAL A 55 -6.31 16.58 -16.89
C VAL A 55 -6.95 17.87 -17.41
N ASP A 56 -6.84 18.13 -18.72
CA ASP A 56 -7.37 19.32 -19.40
C ASP A 56 -6.88 20.68 -18.83
N GLY A 57 -5.83 20.66 -18.00
CA GLY A 57 -5.28 21.84 -17.34
C GLY A 57 -6.07 22.30 -16.10
N ASP A 58 -7.02 21.51 -15.61
CA ASP A 58 -7.81 21.83 -14.41
C ASP A 58 -7.05 21.39 -13.14
N VAL A 59 -6.12 22.25 -12.71
CA VAL A 59 -5.28 22.03 -11.53
C VAL A 59 -6.13 22.05 -10.25
N ASP A 60 -7.12 22.93 -10.16
CA ASP A 60 -7.95 23.06 -8.96
C ASP A 60 -8.76 21.78 -8.72
N LYS A 61 -9.35 21.22 -9.77
CA LYS A 61 -10.05 19.93 -9.69
C LYS A 61 -9.10 18.80 -9.31
N TRP A 62 -7.92 18.74 -9.94
CA TRP A 62 -6.95 17.69 -9.65
C TRP A 62 -6.45 17.73 -8.20
N THR A 63 -6.13 18.92 -7.68
CA THR A 63 -5.76 19.10 -6.27
C THR A 63 -6.90 18.69 -5.33
N ALA A 64 -8.13 19.10 -5.62
CA ALA A 64 -9.29 18.71 -4.82
C ALA A 64 -9.53 17.18 -4.83
N ASP A 65 -9.34 16.52 -5.98
CA ASP A 65 -9.45 15.07 -6.10
C ASP A 65 -8.32 14.36 -5.31
N LYS A 66 -7.10 14.92 -5.32
CA LYS A 66 -5.97 14.43 -4.48
C LYS A 66 -6.24 14.59 -3.00
N ASP A 67 -6.71 15.75 -2.55
CA ASP A 67 -7.07 16.00 -1.15
C ASP A 67 -8.17 15.04 -0.69
N ALA A 68 -9.17 14.79 -1.55
CA ALA A 68 -10.23 13.83 -1.28
C ALA A 68 -9.69 12.39 -1.19
N ALA A 69 -8.73 12.00 -2.03
CA ALA A 69 -8.08 10.70 -1.95
C ALA A 69 -7.27 10.53 -0.66
N ILE A 70 -6.51 11.56 -0.28
CA ILE A 70 -5.75 11.59 0.98
C ILE A 70 -6.68 11.48 2.19
N ALA A 71 -7.81 12.17 2.18
CA ALA A 71 -8.79 12.13 3.27
C ALA A 71 -9.37 10.72 3.53
N LYS A 72 -9.27 9.79 2.57
CA LYS A 72 -9.71 8.40 2.74
C LYS A 72 -8.87 7.63 3.77
N PHE A 73 -7.61 8.01 4.02
CA PHE A 73 -6.73 7.27 4.93
C PHE A 73 -7.08 7.44 6.40
N THR A 74 -7.46 8.65 6.82
CA THR A 74 -7.79 8.97 8.22
C THR A 74 -8.83 8.05 8.84
N PRO A 75 -10.03 7.85 8.25
CA PRO A 75 -11.04 6.97 8.85
C PRO A 75 -10.63 5.49 8.88
N LEU A 76 -9.61 5.07 8.13
CA LEU A 76 -9.12 3.68 8.17
C LEU A 76 -8.39 3.38 9.47
N ALA A 77 -7.67 4.36 10.04
CA ALA A 77 -7.03 4.22 11.35
C ALA A 77 -8.04 3.99 12.49
N ASP A 78 -9.24 4.58 12.39
CA ASP A 78 -10.30 4.40 13.39
C ASP A 78 -10.97 3.03 13.29
N GLN A 79 -10.88 2.38 12.12
CA GLN A 79 -11.49 1.07 11.84
C GLN A 79 -10.51 -0.09 12.07
N ALA A 80 -9.20 0.16 11.96
CA ALA A 80 -8.16 -0.80 12.26
C ALA A 80 -7.91 -0.95 13.76
N SER A 81 -7.15 -1.99 14.10
CA SER A 81 -6.62 -2.20 15.45
C SER A 81 -5.16 -2.65 15.42
N GLY A 82 -4.45 -2.47 16.54
CA GLY A 82 -3.08 -2.96 16.71
C GLY A 82 -2.05 -2.27 15.82
N ASP A 83 -1.17 -3.06 15.21
CA ASP A 83 -0.06 -2.55 14.39
C ASP A 83 -0.54 -1.91 13.09
N VAL A 84 -1.60 -2.45 12.47
CA VAL A 84 -2.22 -1.87 11.27
C VAL A 84 -2.73 -0.45 11.58
N GLN A 85 -3.43 -0.27 12.71
CA GLN A 85 -3.88 1.05 13.15
C GLN A 85 -2.71 2.02 13.36
N SER A 86 -1.68 1.58 14.07
CA SER A 86 -0.51 2.41 14.40
C SER A 86 0.26 2.84 13.14
N ALA A 87 0.37 1.95 12.14
CA ALA A 87 0.99 2.25 10.87
C ALA A 87 0.18 3.26 10.05
N ILE A 88 -1.15 3.11 9.97
CA ILE A 88 -2.02 4.06 9.26
C ILE A 88 -2.04 5.43 9.96
N GLN A 89 -2.01 5.47 11.29
CA GLN A 89 -1.86 6.72 12.04
C GLN A 89 -0.53 7.42 11.74
N SER A 90 0.56 6.66 11.63
CA SER A 90 1.87 7.21 11.29
C SER A 90 1.90 7.76 9.86
N LEU A 91 1.31 7.03 8.91
CA LEU A 91 1.14 7.51 7.54
C LEU A 91 0.35 8.82 7.51
N THR A 92 -0.81 8.85 8.17
CA THR A 92 -1.70 10.03 8.14
C THR A 92 -1.09 11.25 8.81
N ALA A 93 -0.27 11.05 9.85
CA ALA A 93 0.47 12.13 10.50
C ALA A 93 1.63 12.68 9.64
N ALA A 94 2.17 11.87 8.73
CA ALA A 94 3.26 12.26 7.83
C ALA A 94 2.76 12.92 6.52
N LEU A 95 1.45 12.91 6.26
CA LEU A 95 0.88 13.57 5.09
C LEU A 95 1.11 15.08 5.14
N PRO A 96 1.53 15.71 4.03
CA PRO A 96 1.67 17.15 3.95
C PRO A 96 0.30 17.83 4.00
N GLN A 97 0.30 19.11 4.38
CA GLN A 97 -0.91 19.93 4.31
C GLN A 97 -1.31 20.23 2.86
N ASP A 98 -0.33 20.37 1.97
CA ASP A 98 -0.54 20.51 0.53
C ASP A 98 -0.26 19.18 -0.17
N SER A 99 -1.29 18.60 -0.79
CA SER A 99 -1.19 17.32 -1.49
C SER A 99 -0.28 17.36 -2.72
N LEU A 100 0.03 18.54 -3.24
CA LEU A 100 0.96 18.74 -4.34
C LEU A 100 2.38 18.37 -3.94
N GLU A 101 2.76 18.63 -2.68
CA GLU A 101 4.11 18.34 -2.16
C GLU A 101 4.47 16.86 -2.33
N LEU A 102 3.49 15.93 -2.27
CA LEU A 102 3.75 14.50 -2.41
C LEU A 102 4.46 14.11 -3.72
N ALA A 103 4.16 14.80 -4.82
CA ALA A 103 4.64 14.44 -6.16
C ALA A 103 5.71 15.39 -6.71
N GLU A 104 6.19 16.34 -5.89
CA GLU A 104 7.26 17.25 -6.28
C GLU A 104 8.60 16.50 -6.51
N PRO A 105 9.47 16.99 -7.41
CA PRO A 105 10.82 16.45 -7.57
C PRO A 105 11.58 16.41 -6.25
N GLY A 106 12.04 15.20 -5.89
CA GLY A 106 12.72 14.88 -4.63
C GLY A 106 11.97 15.24 -3.36
N SER A 107 10.65 15.12 -3.40
CA SER A 107 9.78 15.35 -2.25
C SER A 107 10.12 14.44 -1.06
N GLU A 108 10.46 15.04 0.07
CA GLU A 108 10.61 14.35 1.35
C GLU A 108 9.27 13.79 1.84
N SER A 109 8.16 14.50 1.62
CA SER A 109 6.82 14.04 2.00
C SER A 109 6.32 12.91 1.10
N GLY A 110 6.67 12.91 -0.19
CA GLY A 110 6.46 11.80 -1.11
C GLY A 110 7.22 10.55 -0.71
N GLN A 111 8.50 10.70 -0.36
CA GLN A 111 9.29 9.57 0.15
C GLN A 111 8.72 9.03 1.47
N ALA A 112 8.34 9.91 2.39
CA ALA A 112 7.70 9.52 3.65
C ALA A 112 6.36 8.80 3.40
N PHE A 113 5.58 9.22 2.41
CA PHE A 113 4.35 8.52 2.03
C PHE A 113 4.63 7.08 1.55
N VAL A 114 5.64 6.88 0.70
CA VAL A 114 6.05 5.54 0.23
C VAL A 114 6.53 4.67 1.38
N ASP A 115 7.41 5.20 2.24
CA ASP A 115 7.98 4.45 3.37
C ASP A 115 6.90 4.05 4.39
N ASN A 116 6.00 4.97 4.73
CA ASN A 116 4.88 4.68 5.63
C ASN A 116 3.89 3.70 4.98
N SER A 117 3.65 3.78 3.67
CA SER A 117 2.76 2.85 2.97
C SER A 117 3.32 1.43 2.95
N ALA A 118 4.64 1.28 2.81
CA ALA A 118 5.32 0.00 2.96
C ALA A 118 5.20 -0.56 4.39
N ALA A 119 5.28 0.31 5.41
CA ALA A 119 5.06 -0.11 6.80
C ALA A 119 3.61 -0.57 7.06
N VAL A 120 2.61 0.08 6.47
CA VAL A 120 1.22 -0.38 6.50
C VAL A 120 1.08 -1.75 5.83
N ALA A 121 1.64 -1.93 4.63
CA ALA A 121 1.61 -3.22 3.93
C ALA A 121 2.28 -4.35 4.74
N SER A 122 3.42 -4.08 5.37
CA SER A 122 4.10 -5.04 6.25
C SER A 122 3.27 -5.39 7.49
N SER A 123 2.53 -4.42 8.04
CA SER A 123 1.65 -4.63 9.19
C SER A 123 0.43 -5.47 8.79
N CYS A 124 -0.15 -5.19 7.63
CA CYS A 124 -1.23 -5.98 7.03
C CYS A 124 -0.80 -7.43 6.78
N GLU A 125 0.39 -7.66 6.22
CA GLU A 125 0.92 -9.02 6.00
C GLU A 125 1.14 -9.76 7.33
N SER A 126 1.66 -9.07 8.35
CA SER A 126 1.85 -9.64 9.69
C SER A 126 0.53 -10.02 10.36
N ASP A 127 -0.55 -9.30 10.05
CA ASP A 127 -1.92 -9.59 10.48
C ASP A 127 -2.62 -10.65 9.59
N GLY A 128 -1.93 -11.15 8.57
CA GLY A 128 -2.43 -12.22 7.68
C GLY A 128 -3.09 -11.74 6.39
N THR A 129 -3.06 -10.44 6.09
CA THR A 129 -3.62 -9.85 4.87
C THR A 129 -2.52 -9.25 3.99
N ALA A 130 -2.03 -10.02 3.02
CA ALA A 130 -1.08 -9.50 2.04
C ALA A 130 -1.79 -8.53 1.07
N ILE A 131 -1.24 -7.33 0.92
CA ILE A 131 -1.70 -6.32 -0.03
C ILE A 131 -0.59 -5.95 -1.00
N THR A 132 -0.95 -5.53 -2.21
CA THR A 132 -0.03 -4.95 -3.20
C THR A 132 -0.39 -3.50 -3.38
N LEU A 133 0.62 -2.63 -3.45
CA LEU A 133 0.46 -1.20 -3.66
C LEU A 133 1.05 -0.82 -5.01
N ALA A 134 0.37 0.04 -5.76
CA ALA A 134 0.90 0.66 -6.95
C ALA A 134 2.18 1.45 -6.63
N GLU A 135 3.10 1.56 -7.58
CA GLU A 135 4.32 2.34 -7.39
C GLU A 135 4.00 3.84 -7.46
N PHE A 136 4.20 4.55 -6.35
CA PHE A 136 3.96 5.99 -6.29
C PHE A 136 4.99 6.74 -7.16
N PRO A 137 4.56 7.68 -8.03
CA PRO A 137 5.42 8.30 -9.04
C PRO A 137 6.35 9.38 -8.44
N LEU A 138 7.35 8.96 -7.67
CA LEU A 138 8.40 9.85 -7.18
C LEU A 138 9.24 10.37 -8.34
N GLN A 139 9.38 11.70 -8.41
CA GLN A 139 10.24 12.34 -9.41
C GLN A 139 11.66 12.49 -8.84
N ALA A 140 12.64 11.86 -9.48
CA ALA A 140 14.05 12.06 -9.15
C ALA A 140 14.59 13.36 -9.79
N PHE A 141 15.57 13.98 -9.14
CA PHE A 141 16.29 15.17 -9.62
C PHE A 141 17.28 14.86 -10.75
#